data_AF-A0A024WIB9-F1
#
_entry.id   AF-A0A024WIB9-F1
#
_cell.length_a   1.000
_cell.length_b   1.000
_cell.length_c   1.000
_cell.angle_alpha   90.00
_cell.angle_beta   90.00
_cell.angle_gamma   90.00
#
_symmetry.space_group_name_H-M   'P 1'
#
loop_
_entity.id
_entity.type
_entity.pdbx_description
1 polymer ?
#
loop_
_entity_poly.entity_id
_entity_poly.type
_entity_poly.pdbx_seq_one_letter_code
_entity_poly.pdbx_strand_id
1 'polypeptide(L)'
;MENYNIEDVVMIYGHKAIIESIQNVENVKSEIQPNKIYVGKYVNKKGYSDGTYRKKKIYTPQNDELVILCSYNSIKPYNGKYYKHKK
;
A
#
# COMPACT_ATOMS: atom_id res chain seq x y z
N MET A 1 8.94 -9.22 13.47
CA MET A 1 8.35 -9.13 12.12
C MET A 1 9.12 -8.06 11.37
N GLU A 2 9.66 -8.37 10.18
CA GLU A 2 10.24 -7.36 9.31
C GLU A 2 9.13 -6.43 8.82
N ASN A 3 9.28 -5.12 9.05
CA ASN A 3 8.35 -4.12 8.52
C ASN A 3 8.84 -3.68 7.13
N TYR A 4 7.90 -3.33 6.26
CA TYR A 4 8.21 -2.65 5.01
C TYR A 4 8.47 -1.16 5.30
N ASN A 5 9.35 -0.56 4.51
CA ASN A 5 9.72 0.85 4.58
C ASN A 5 9.16 1.61 3.38
N ILE A 6 9.19 2.94 3.46
CA ILE A 6 8.89 3.80 2.31
C ILE A 6 9.95 3.53 1.23
N GLU A 7 9.55 3.64 -0.04
CA GLU A 7 10.33 3.30 -1.24
C GLU A 7 10.55 1.79 -1.49
N ASP A 8 10.13 0.92 -0.56
CA ASP A 8 10.19 -0.53 -0.81
C ASP A 8 9.31 -0.91 -2.01
N VAL A 9 9.91 -1.69 -2.91
CA VAL A 9 9.19 -2.32 -4.02
C VAL A 9 8.55 -3.61 -3.51
N VAL A 10 7.23 -3.69 -3.61
CA VAL A 10 6.42 -4.78 -3.04
C VAL A 10 5.36 -5.28 -4.01
N MET A 11 4.70 -6.36 -3.61
CA MET A 11 3.50 -6.89 -4.24
C MET A 11 2.29 -6.64 -3.35
N ILE A 12 1.29 -5.92 -3.87
CA ILE A 12 0.00 -5.69 -3.20
C ILE A 12 -1.10 -6.23 -4.10
N TYR A 13 -1.91 -7.17 -3.61
CA TYR A 13 -2.97 -7.84 -4.36
C TYR A 13 -2.56 -8.35 -5.76
N GLY A 14 -1.32 -8.86 -5.89
CA GLY A 14 -0.84 -9.38 -7.18
C GLY A 14 -0.45 -8.28 -8.18
N HIS A 15 -0.16 -7.07 -7.71
CA HIS A 15 0.39 -6.01 -8.54
C HIS A 15 1.64 -5.40 -7.91
N LYS A 16 2.62 -5.06 -8.76
CA LYS A 16 3.83 -4.36 -8.34
C LYS A 16 3.46 -2.95 -7.86
N ALA A 17 3.89 -2.62 -6.65
CA ALA A 17 3.68 -1.32 -6.04
C ALA A 17 4.95 -0.84 -5.32
N ILE A 18 5.03 0.46 -5.09
CA ILE A 18 6.06 1.10 -4.27
C ILE A 18 5.36 1.66 -3.03
N ILE A 19 5.91 1.44 -1.83
CA ILE A 19 5.38 2.04 -0.62
C ILE A 19 5.70 3.55 -0.63
N GLU A 20 4.66 4.39 -0.67
CA GLU A 20 4.80 5.85 -0.68
C GLU A 20 4.63 6.45 0.72
N SER A 21 3.84 5.80 1.57
CA SER A 21 3.54 6.31 2.90
C SER A 21 3.15 5.20 3.86
N ILE A 22 3.43 5.42 5.14
CA ILE A 22 3.01 4.55 6.24
C ILE A 22 2.34 5.43 7.28
N GLN A 23 1.07 5.16 7.55
CA GLN A 23 0.23 5.93 8.47
C GLN A 23 -0.17 5.08 9.66
N ASN A 24 0.00 5.61 10.86
CA ASN A 24 -0.54 5.00 12.08
C ASN A 24 -2.00 5.44 12.21
N VAL A 25 -2.95 4.50 12.16
CA VAL A 25 -4.36 4.83 12.43
C VAL A 25 -4.76 4.32 13.81
N GLU A 26 -5.34 5.21 14.61
CA GLU A 26 -5.92 4.86 15.89
C GLU A 26 -7.12 3.93 15.67
N ASN A 27 -7.07 2.74 16.26
CA ASN A 27 -8.17 1.79 16.22
C ASN A 27 -8.97 1.93 17.51
N VAL A 28 -10.15 2.56 17.44
CA VAL A 28 -11.02 2.84 18.60
C VAL A 28 -11.52 1.58 19.31
N LYS A 29 -11.24 0.37 18.79
CA LYS A 29 -11.78 -0.91 19.28
C LYS A 29 -10.73 -1.93 19.76
N SER A 30 -9.44 -1.61 19.81
CA SER A 30 -8.46 -2.59 20.30
C SER A 30 -7.27 -1.91 20.96
N GLU A 31 -6.97 -2.29 22.21
CA GLU A 31 -5.77 -1.91 22.97
C GLU A 31 -4.46 -2.45 22.35
N ILE A 32 -4.58 -3.24 21.27
CA ILE A 32 -3.47 -3.88 20.59
C ILE A 32 -2.95 -2.94 19.49
N GLN A 33 -2.14 -1.97 19.90
CA GLN A 33 -1.25 -1.11 19.08
C GLN A 33 -1.90 -0.29 17.93
N PRO A 34 -1.28 0.83 17.52
CA PRO A 34 -1.70 1.51 16.31
C PRO A 34 -1.61 0.57 15.11
N ASN A 35 -2.71 0.43 14.37
CA ASN A 35 -2.69 -0.33 13.13
C ASN A 35 -1.95 0.50 12.08
N LYS A 36 -0.82 0.00 11.56
CA LYS A 36 -0.12 0.62 10.45
C LYS A 36 -0.88 0.37 9.16
N ILE A 37 -1.22 1.44 8.45
CA ILE A 37 -1.75 1.42 7.09
C ILE A 37 -0.63 1.84 6.14
N TYR A 38 -0.39 1.01 5.14
CA TYR A 38 0.58 1.25 4.09
C TYR A 38 -0.14 1.79 2.86
N VAL A 39 0.44 2.82 2.27
CA VAL A 39 -0.01 3.40 0.99
C VAL A 39 0.96 2.91 -0.08
N GLY A 40 0.48 2.05 -0.97
CA GLY A 40 1.25 1.57 -2.11
C GLY A 40 0.81 2.25 -3.40
N LYS A 41 1.73 2.80 -4.17
CA LYS A 41 1.49 3.29 -5.54
C LYS A 41 1.75 2.19 -6.55
N TYR A 42 0.77 1.89 -7.40
CA TYR A 42 0.97 0.89 -8.45
C TYR A 42 1.89 1.43 -9.55
N VAL A 43 2.90 0.65 -9.93
CA VAL A 43 3.92 1.11 -10.91
C VAL A 43 3.38 1.13 -12.35
N ASN A 44 2.51 0.18 -12.71
CA ASN A 44 2.04 -0.02 -14.08
C ASN A 44 0.51 0.08 -14.21
N LYS A 45 -0.16 0.84 -13.33
CA LYS A 45 -1.59 1.10 -13.44
C LYS A 45 -1.86 2.58 -13.43
N LYS A 46 -2.66 3.03 -14.39
CA LYS A 46 -3.23 4.38 -14.43
C LYS A 46 -4.58 4.37 -13.72
N GLY A 47 -4.91 5.46 -13.05
CA GLY A 47 -6.19 5.64 -12.36
C GLY A 47 -6.02 6.52 -11.13
N TYR A 48 -7.11 6.90 -10.50
CA TYR A 48 -7.06 7.77 -9.33
C TYR A 48 -7.76 7.12 -8.15
N SER A 49 -7.17 7.28 -6.98
CA SER A 49 -7.76 6.94 -5.69
C SER A 49 -7.61 8.14 -4.77
N ASP A 50 -8.64 8.54 -4.03
CA ASP A 50 -8.61 9.79 -3.26
C ASP A 50 -7.78 9.75 -1.96
N GLY A 51 -7.24 8.57 -1.61
CA GLY A 51 -6.44 8.34 -0.41
C GLY A 51 -7.25 8.27 0.90
N THR A 52 -8.56 8.01 0.82
CA THR A 52 -9.46 7.95 1.96
C THR A 52 -9.48 6.56 2.61
N TYR A 53 -9.28 6.50 3.93
CA TYR A 53 -9.44 5.31 4.77
C TYR A 53 -10.49 5.56 5.86
N ARG A 54 -11.54 4.75 5.93
CA ARG A 54 -12.63 4.87 6.94
C ARG A 54 -13.17 6.31 7.07
N LYS A 55 -13.46 6.96 5.93
CA LYS A 55 -13.95 8.36 5.84
C LYS A 55 -12.96 9.43 6.29
N LYS A 56 -11.70 9.08 6.58
CA LYS A 56 -10.61 10.04 6.84
C LYS A 56 -9.62 10.01 5.68
N LYS A 57 -9.28 11.19 5.17
CA LYS A 57 -8.21 11.32 4.18
C LYS A 57 -6.86 11.18 4.90
N ILE A 58 -6.09 10.17 4.55
CA ILE A 58 -4.78 9.91 5.17
C ILE A 58 -3.62 10.02 4.17
N TYR A 59 -3.94 10.17 2.89
CA TYR A 59 -2.97 10.41 1.82
C TYR A 59 -3.63 11.23 0.71
N THR A 60 -2.84 12.04 0.01
CA THR A 60 -3.28 12.78 -1.17
C THR A 60 -2.34 12.42 -2.31
N PRO A 61 -2.77 11.54 -3.24
CA PRO A 61 -1.96 11.20 -4.41
C PRO A 61 -1.76 12.41 -5.30
N GLN A 62 -0.60 12.48 -5.95
CA GLN A 62 -0.28 13.49 -6.93
C GLN A 62 -0.50 12.92 -8.34
N ASN A 63 -0.70 13.77 -9.35
CA ASN A 63 -0.56 13.38 -10.77
C ASN A 63 -1.35 12.13 -11.22
N ASP A 64 -2.62 11.99 -10.84
CA ASP A 64 -3.47 10.83 -11.19
C ASP A 64 -2.83 9.48 -10.82
N GLU A 65 -2.19 9.44 -9.65
CA GLU A 65 -1.64 8.20 -9.10
C GLU A 65 -2.72 7.28 -8.55
N LEU A 66 -2.66 6.02 -8.98
CA LEU A 66 -3.47 4.96 -8.41
C LEU A 66 -2.73 4.37 -7.21
N VAL A 67 -3.19 4.73 -6.01
CA VAL A 67 -2.67 4.19 -4.76
C VAL A 67 -3.65 3.22 -4.11
N ILE A 68 -3.12 2.37 -3.24
CA ILE A 68 -3.89 1.42 -2.46
C ILE A 68 -3.51 1.53 -0.99
N LEU A 69 -4.52 1.57 -0.14
CA LEU A 69 -4.36 1.62 1.31
C LEU A 69 -4.59 0.21 1.84
N CYS A 70 -3.60 -0.36 2.52
CA CYS A 70 -3.66 -1.75 2.97
C CYS A 70 -2.92 -1.99 4.28
N SER A 71 -3.23 -3.13 4.91
CA SER A 71 -2.49 -3.61 6.09
C SER A 71 -1.23 -4.36 5.67
N TYR A 72 -0.29 -4.54 6.59
CA TYR A 72 0.92 -5.36 6.38
C TYR A 72 0.62 -6.73 5.76
N ASN A 73 -0.45 -7.40 6.20
CA ASN A 73 -0.83 -8.75 5.74
C ASN A 73 -1.19 -8.81 4.24
N SER A 74 -1.49 -7.67 3.63
CA SER A 74 -1.79 -7.58 2.19
C SER A 74 -0.52 -7.43 1.32
N ILE A 75 0.64 -7.22 1.96
CA ILE A 75 1.92 -6.90 1.30
C ILE A 75 2.80 -8.15 1.26
N LYS A 76 3.35 -8.45 0.09
CA LYS A 76 4.32 -9.52 -0.11
C LYS A 76 5.62 -8.94 -0.67
N PRO A 77 6.77 -9.54 -0.36
CA PRO A 77 8.05 -9.10 -0.92
C PRO A 77 8.04 -9.22 -2.45
N TYR A 78 8.56 -8.22 -3.14
CA TYR A 78 8.74 -8.27 -4.59
C TYR A 78 10.00 -9.08 -4.92
N ASN A 79 9.84 -10.38 -5.13
CA ASN A 79 10.87 -11.20 -5.75
C ASN A 79 10.73 -11.02 -7.26
N GLY A 80 11.60 -10.21 -7.89
CA GLY A 80 11.57 -9.83 -9.31
C GLY A 80 11.54 -10.96 -10.36
N LYS A 81 11.32 -12.22 -9.95
CA LYS A 81 11.21 -13.43 -10.78
C LYS A 81 9.78 -13.80 -11.20
N TYR A 82 8.73 -13.17 -10.66
CA TYR A 82 7.36 -13.52 -11.04
C TYR A 82 6.68 -12.38 -11.78
N TYR A 83 6.85 -12.30 -13.09
CA TYR A 83 5.85 -11.89 -14.10
C TYR A 83 6.41 -12.20 -15.51
N LYS A 84 6.57 -13.48 -15.85
CA LYS A 84 6.44 -13.86 -17.26
C LYS A 84 4.95 -13.81 -17.57
N HIS A 85 4.53 -12.86 -18.38
CA HIS A 85 3.27 -12.97 -19.10
C HIS A 85 3.21 -14.38 -19.69
N LYS A 86 2.28 -15.21 -19.22
CA LYS A 86 1.81 -16.32 -20.05
C LYS A 86 1.11 -15.64 -21.22
N LYS A 87 1.81 -15.60 -22.36
CA LYS A 87 1.21 -15.37 -23.67
C LYS A 87 0.20 -16.47 -23.95
#